data_AF-A0A4Q2XZ47-F1
#
_entry.id   AF-A0A4Q2XZ47-F1
#
_cell.length_a   1.000
_cell.length_b   1.000
_cell.length_c   1.000
_cell.angle_alpha   90.00
_cell.angle_beta   90.00
_cell.angle_gamma   90.00
#
_symmetry.space_group_name_H-M   'P 1'
#
loop_
_entity.id
_entity.type
_entity.pdbx_description
1 polymer ?
#
loop_
_entity_poly.entity_id
_entity_poly.type
_entity_poly.pdbx_seq_one_letter_code
_entity_poly.pdbx_strand_id
1 'polypeptide(L)'
;SSYAALCAPGAVLRAAYEELREAVRASPVVNTDDTGWRIGGAAAFLMGFFTPLPAVFQIRRRHRHQEVVEMLGACFAGLPGTDRGTSYEAEALDTVEQQKCLQPSPQKPQRRGGDQDRPGEGLHTGAQSRPARSRQTVAGSPGAVPHP
;
A
#
# COMPACT_ATOMS: atom_id res chain seq x y z
N SER A 1 -13.23 20.33 -17.00
CA SER A 1 -13.92 20.32 -15.69
C SER A 1 -13.07 21.08 -14.68
N SER A 2 -13.65 21.85 -13.77
CA SER A 2 -12.93 22.67 -12.77
C SER A 2 -11.92 21.86 -11.94
N TYR A 3 -12.23 20.58 -11.67
CA TYR A 3 -11.32 19.66 -10.97
C TYR A 3 -10.01 19.39 -11.72
N ALA A 4 -10.03 19.38 -13.06
CA ALA A 4 -8.82 19.15 -13.84
C ALA A 4 -7.82 20.30 -13.70
N ALA A 5 -8.31 21.54 -13.58
CA ALA A 5 -7.48 22.70 -13.34
C ALA A 5 -6.84 22.68 -11.94
N LEU A 6 -7.57 22.20 -10.92
CA LEU A 6 -7.04 22.01 -9.57
C LEU A 6 -5.95 20.93 -9.48
N CYS A 7 -6.00 19.95 -10.38
CA CYS A 7 -5.02 18.85 -10.44
C CYS A 7 -3.90 19.08 -11.47
N ALA A 8 -3.85 20.25 -12.12
CA ALA A 8 -2.82 20.56 -13.11
C ALA A 8 -1.44 20.79 -12.45
N PRO A 9 -0.31 20.57 -13.16
CA PRO A 9 1.02 20.95 -12.67
C PRO A 9 1.06 22.40 -12.20
N GLY A 10 1.58 22.64 -11.00
CA GLY A 10 1.65 23.98 -10.39
C GLY A 10 0.35 24.48 -9.75
N ALA A 11 -0.75 23.74 -9.82
CA ALA A 11 -1.98 24.09 -9.11
C ALA A 11 -1.85 23.82 -7.61
N VAL A 12 -2.46 24.69 -6.79
CA VAL A 12 -2.35 24.66 -5.32
C VAL A 12 -2.76 23.31 -4.72
N LEU A 13 -3.86 22.70 -5.22
CA LEU A 13 -4.31 21.41 -4.71
C LEU A 13 -3.33 20.28 -5.06
N ARG A 14 -2.75 20.31 -6.26
CA ARG A 14 -1.72 19.33 -6.67
C ARG A 14 -0.46 19.46 -5.81
N ALA A 15 0.01 20.69 -5.59
CA ALA A 15 1.18 20.96 -4.76
C ALA A 15 0.97 20.47 -3.31
N ALA A 16 -0.16 20.81 -2.70
CA ALA A 16 -0.50 20.35 -1.35
C ALA A 16 -0.58 18.81 -1.27
N TYR A 17 -1.12 18.16 -2.30
CA TYR A 17 -1.15 16.69 -2.35
C TYR A 17 0.26 16.09 -2.45
N GLU A 18 1.14 16.66 -3.27
CA GLU A 18 2.53 16.20 -3.39
C GLU A 18 3.31 16.41 -2.09
N GLU A 19 3.15 17.53 -1.41
CA GLU A 19 3.73 17.80 -0.09
C GLU A 19 3.29 16.76 0.96
N LEU A 20 2.00 16.43 1.00
CA LEU A 20 1.49 15.38 1.90
C LEU A 20 2.09 14.01 1.57
N ARG A 21 2.31 13.70 0.29
CA ARG A 21 2.98 12.44 -0.12
C ARG A 21 4.43 12.39 0.32
N GLU A 22 5.16 13.49 0.21
CA GLU A 22 6.52 13.57 0.73
C GLU A 22 6.55 13.44 2.25
N ALA A 23 5.64 14.10 2.96
CA ALA A 23 5.54 13.98 4.42
C ALA A 23 5.24 12.54 4.88
N VAL A 24 4.37 11.82 4.17
CA VAL A 24 4.13 10.40 4.42
C VAL A 24 5.39 9.55 4.16
N ARG A 25 6.10 9.78 3.04
CA ARG A 25 7.34 9.06 2.72
C ARG A 25 8.50 9.34 3.67
N ALA A 26 8.53 10.52 4.28
CA ALA A 26 9.53 10.86 5.28
C ALA A 26 9.17 10.36 6.69
N SER A 27 7.97 9.80 6.88
CA SER A 27 7.51 9.36 8.19
C SER A 27 8.21 8.08 8.64
N PRO A 28 8.61 7.95 9.91
CA PRO A 28 9.23 6.73 10.42
C PRO A 28 8.27 5.54 10.46
N VAL A 29 6.96 5.79 10.52
CA VAL A 29 5.91 4.75 10.56
C VAL A 29 4.75 5.19 9.69
N VAL A 30 4.29 4.30 8.81
CA VAL A 30 3.12 4.54 7.95
C VAL A 30 2.19 3.33 8.02
N ASN A 31 0.97 3.51 8.50
CA ASN A 31 -0.04 2.45 8.44
C ASN A 31 -0.78 2.49 7.10
N THR A 32 -1.11 1.35 6.54
CA THR A 32 -1.86 1.23 5.29
C THR A 32 -3.13 0.40 5.48
N ASP A 33 -4.23 0.85 4.88
CA ASP A 33 -5.49 0.09 4.83
C ASP A 33 -6.16 0.25 3.46
N ASP A 34 -6.75 -0.84 2.98
CA ASP A 34 -7.36 -0.92 1.66
C ASP A 34 -8.83 -1.35 1.75
N THR A 35 -9.70 -0.44 1.30
CA THR A 35 -11.14 -0.67 1.23
C THR A 35 -11.57 -0.80 -0.24
N GLY A 36 -12.17 -1.93 -0.60
CA GLY A 36 -12.65 -2.20 -1.96
C GLY A 36 -14.16 -1.98 -2.11
N TRP A 37 -14.59 -1.34 -3.21
CA TRP A 37 -16.00 -1.23 -3.63
C TRP A 37 -16.13 -1.21 -5.15
N ARG A 38 -17.31 -0.86 -5.68
CA ARG A 38 -17.58 -0.76 -7.12
C ARG A 38 -17.96 0.67 -7.49
N ILE A 39 -17.29 1.23 -8.50
CA ILE A 39 -17.64 2.50 -9.14
C ILE A 39 -18.15 2.19 -10.55
N GLY A 40 -19.45 2.39 -10.77
CA GLY A 40 -20.10 2.10 -12.06
C GLY A 40 -20.01 0.62 -12.46
N GLY A 41 -20.10 -0.31 -11.50
CA GLY A 41 -19.98 -1.74 -11.78
C GLY A 41 -18.56 -2.23 -12.09
N ALA A 42 -17.54 -1.39 -11.95
CA ALA A 42 -16.14 -1.82 -12.02
C ALA A 42 -15.50 -1.74 -10.63
N ALA A 43 -14.59 -2.68 -10.34
CA ALA A 43 -13.86 -2.69 -9.07
C ALA A 43 -13.09 -1.37 -8.86
N ALA A 44 -13.03 -0.94 -7.60
CA ALA A 44 -12.29 0.21 -7.15
C ALA A 44 -11.80 -0.03 -5.73
N PHE A 45 -10.69 0.62 -5.37
CA PHE A 45 -10.04 0.50 -4.08
C PHE A 45 -9.64 1.88 -3.59
N LEU A 46 -9.92 2.19 -2.33
CA LEU A 46 -9.36 3.31 -1.58
C LEU A 46 -8.16 2.72 -0.85
N MET A 47 -6.98 3.21 -1.16
CA MET A 47 -5.79 2.94 -0.39
C MET A 47 -5.52 4.15 0.48
N GLY A 48 -5.44 3.94 1.79
CA GLY A 48 -5.10 4.97 2.77
C GLY A 48 -3.69 4.75 3.31
N PHE A 49 -2.93 5.84 3.44
CA PHE A 49 -1.60 5.88 4.05
C PHE A 49 -1.64 6.86 5.20
N PHE A 50 -1.43 6.36 6.41
CA PHE A 50 -1.69 7.08 7.65
C PHE A 50 -0.41 7.25 8.45
N THR A 51 -0.15 8.48 8.86
CA THR A 51 0.88 8.82 9.84
C THR A 51 0.22 9.56 11.00
N PRO A 52 0.94 9.93 12.08
CA PRO A 52 0.36 10.70 13.17
C PRO A 52 -0.23 12.06 12.77
N LEU A 53 0.26 12.65 11.67
CA LEU A 53 -0.17 13.98 11.22
C LEU A 53 -0.95 13.90 9.89
N PRO A 54 -0.32 13.65 8.72
CA PRO A 54 -1.08 13.50 7.48
C PRO A 54 -1.64 12.09 7.26
N ALA A 55 -2.77 12.05 6.56
CA ALA A 55 -3.28 10.88 5.87
C ALA A 55 -3.42 11.18 4.37
N VAL A 56 -2.92 10.27 3.53
CA VAL A 56 -3.04 10.36 2.07
C VAL A 56 -3.94 9.24 1.58
N PHE A 57 -4.90 9.60 0.73
CA PHE A 57 -5.84 8.66 0.14
C PHE A 57 -5.69 8.62 -1.38
N GLN A 58 -5.81 7.43 -1.95
CA GLN A 58 -5.86 7.25 -3.40
C GLN A 58 -6.95 6.27 -3.80
N ILE A 59 -7.77 6.67 -4.78
CA ILE A 59 -8.73 5.78 -5.42
C ILE A 59 -8.05 5.16 -6.65
N ARG A 60 -8.07 3.83 -6.74
CA ARG A 60 -7.45 3.07 -7.82
C ARG A 60 -8.42 2.01 -8.35
N ARG A 61 -8.28 1.67 -9.63
CA ARG A 61 -9.05 0.57 -10.26
C ARG A 61 -8.47 -0.80 -9.97
N ARG A 62 -7.21 -0.84 -9.55
CA ARG A 62 -6.44 -2.03 -9.20
C ARG A 62 -5.81 -1.81 -7.83
N HIS A 63 -5.58 -2.90 -7.11
CA HIS A 63 -4.87 -2.90 -5.84
C HIS A 63 -3.71 -3.90 -5.96
N ARG A 64 -2.50 -3.40 -6.20
CA ARG A 64 -1.29 -4.19 -6.38
C ARG A 64 -0.13 -3.55 -5.59
N HIS A 65 0.97 -4.26 -5.52
CA HIS A 65 2.19 -3.76 -4.86
C HIS A 65 2.75 -2.51 -5.54
N GLN A 66 2.54 -2.35 -6.87
CA GLN A 66 3.06 -1.18 -7.59
C GLN A 66 2.49 0.13 -7.05
N GLU A 67 1.22 0.15 -6.67
CA GLU A 67 0.59 1.35 -6.10
C GLU A 67 1.10 1.67 -4.68
N VAL A 68 1.60 0.66 -3.93
CA VAL A 68 2.29 0.86 -2.64
C VAL A 68 3.70 1.42 -2.87
N VAL A 69 4.45 0.85 -3.82
CA VAL A 69 5.80 1.31 -4.20
C VAL A 69 5.76 2.72 -4.79
N GLU A 70 4.74 3.07 -5.56
CA GLU A 70 4.51 4.44 -6.06
C GLU A 70 4.36 5.45 -4.92
N MET A 71 3.75 5.03 -3.81
CA MET A 71 3.48 5.92 -2.68
C MET A 71 4.64 5.99 -1.70
N LEU A 72 5.20 4.86 -1.29
CA LEU A 72 6.23 4.80 -0.24
C LEU A 72 7.67 4.78 -0.78
N GLY A 73 7.84 4.37 -2.04
CA GLY A 73 9.14 4.07 -2.63
C GLY A 73 9.59 2.64 -2.32
N ALA A 74 10.36 2.04 -3.24
CA ALA A 74 10.86 0.68 -3.11
C ALA A 74 11.88 0.51 -1.95
N CYS A 75 12.52 1.60 -1.54
CA CYS A 75 13.50 1.64 -0.46
C CYS A 75 12.98 2.49 0.72
N PHE A 76 11.70 2.40 1.03
CA PHE A 76 11.11 3.12 2.15
C PHE A 76 11.86 2.77 3.45
N ALA A 77 12.41 3.78 4.12
CA ALA A 77 13.29 3.61 5.28
C ALA A 77 12.53 3.51 6.61
N GLY A 78 11.22 3.76 6.60
CA GLY A 78 10.35 3.61 7.76
C GLY A 78 9.76 2.20 7.90
N LEU A 79 8.92 2.01 8.91
CA LEU A 79 8.22 0.76 9.20
C LEU A 79 6.74 0.84 8.76
N PRO A 80 6.36 0.27 7.60
CA PRO A 80 4.98 0.20 7.20
C PRO A 80 4.18 -0.79 8.07
N GLY A 81 3.04 -0.34 8.59
CA GLY A 81 2.03 -1.16 9.23
C GLY A 81 1.00 -1.62 8.20
N THR A 82 1.02 -2.90 7.82
CA THR A 82 0.19 -3.43 6.72
C THR A 82 -0.77 -4.52 7.19
N ASP A 83 -1.85 -4.71 6.43
CA ASP A 83 -2.65 -5.93 6.57
C ASP A 83 -1.92 -7.14 5.93
N ARG A 84 -2.58 -8.31 5.93
CA ARG A 84 -2.02 -9.54 5.33
C ARG A 84 -2.44 -9.71 3.86
N GLY A 85 -2.72 -8.62 3.16
CA GLY A 85 -3.08 -8.61 1.75
C GLY A 85 -1.91 -8.99 0.84
N THR A 86 -2.20 -9.65 -0.28
CA THR A 86 -1.18 -10.14 -1.23
C THR A 86 -0.38 -9.03 -1.92
N SER A 87 -0.86 -7.79 -1.91
CA SER A 87 -0.12 -6.61 -2.38
C SER A 87 1.10 -6.31 -1.52
N TYR A 88 1.07 -6.64 -0.22
CA TYR A 88 2.16 -6.37 0.73
C TYR A 88 3.15 -7.54 0.87
N GLU A 89 2.83 -8.70 0.29
CA GLU A 89 3.66 -9.92 0.28
C GLU A 89 4.38 -10.12 -1.06
N ALA A 90 4.45 -9.07 -1.89
CA ALA A 90 5.14 -9.14 -3.18
C ALA A 90 6.65 -9.01 -3.01
N GLU A 91 7.42 -9.71 -3.86
CA GLU A 91 8.90 -9.72 -3.82
C GLU A 91 9.52 -8.32 -3.83
N ALA A 92 8.87 -7.36 -4.51
CA ALA A 92 9.29 -5.96 -4.55
C ALA A 92 9.34 -5.27 -3.18
N LEU A 93 8.74 -5.86 -2.15
CA LEU A 93 8.69 -5.36 -0.77
C LEU A 93 9.41 -6.27 0.22
N ASP A 94 10.11 -7.31 -0.24
CA ASP A 94 10.80 -8.29 0.63
C ASP A 94 11.92 -7.66 1.46
N THR A 95 12.53 -6.58 0.96
CA THR A 95 13.59 -5.84 1.65
C THR A 95 13.05 -4.78 2.62
N VAL A 96 11.74 -4.53 2.61
CA VAL A 96 11.09 -3.55 3.49
C VAL A 96 10.62 -4.29 4.74
N GLU A 97 11.13 -3.91 5.91
CA GLU A 97 10.62 -4.44 7.18
C GLU A 97 9.17 -4.00 7.36
N GLN A 98 8.26 -4.88 7.77
CA GLN A 98 6.83 -4.54 7.91
C GLN A 98 6.27 -5.02 9.25
N GLN A 99 5.43 -4.19 9.87
CA GLN A 99 4.60 -4.61 11.00
C GLN A 99 3.24 -5.06 10.49
N LYS A 100 2.82 -6.28 10.80
CA LYS A 100 1.49 -6.77 10.38
C LYS A 100 0.43 -6.44 11.43
N CYS A 101 -0.72 -5.97 10.97
CA CYS A 101 -1.88 -5.76 11.82
C CYS A 101 -2.24 -7.04 12.60
N LEU A 102 -2.48 -6.91 13.91
CA LEU A 102 -2.77 -8.03 14.81
C LEU A 102 -4.11 -8.70 14.51
N GLN A 103 -5.06 -7.99 13.89
CA GLN A 103 -6.35 -8.55 13.54
C GLN A 103 -6.17 -9.72 12.55
N PRO A 104 -6.75 -10.90 12.82
CA PRO A 104 -6.82 -11.99 11.86
C PRO A 104 -7.75 -11.57 10.71
N SER A 105 -7.19 -10.94 9.68
CA SER A 105 -7.92 -10.72 8.44
C SER A 105 -7.80 -11.99 7.60
N PRO A 106 -8.89 -12.66 7.20
CA PRO A 106 -8.80 -13.65 6.14
C PRO A 106 -8.16 -12.97 4.93
N GLN A 107 -7.26 -13.66 4.22
CA GLN A 107 -6.73 -13.14 2.96
C GLN A 107 -7.93 -12.74 2.10
N LYS A 108 -8.15 -11.44 1.89
CA LYS A 108 -9.22 -10.96 1.01
C LYS A 108 -8.86 -11.55 -0.36
N PRO A 109 -9.63 -12.48 -0.93
CA PRO A 109 -9.32 -12.98 -2.25
C PRO A 109 -9.32 -11.76 -3.17
N GLN A 110 -8.17 -11.46 -3.79
CA GLN A 110 -8.13 -10.51 -4.89
C GLN A 110 -9.09 -11.09 -5.94
N ARG A 111 -10.30 -10.55 -6.02
CA ARG A 111 -11.27 -10.95 -7.03
C ARG A 111 -10.60 -10.61 -8.36
N ARG A 112 -10.13 -11.65 -9.08
CA ARG A 112 -9.38 -11.52 -10.34
C ARG A 112 -10.04 -10.43 -11.17
N GLY A 113 -9.35 -9.31 -11.32
CA GLY A 113 -9.70 -8.34 -12.35
C GLY A 113 -9.60 -9.08 -13.67
N GLY A 114 -10.67 -9.07 -14.46
CA GLY A 114 -10.63 -9.61 -15.81
C GLY A 114 -9.42 -9.04 -16.54
N ASP A 115 -8.58 -9.95 -17.01
CA ASP A 115 -7.45 -9.72 -17.90
C ASP A 115 -7.93 -8.90 -19.11
N GLN A 116 -7.56 -7.62 -19.18
CA GLN A 116 -7.85 -6.74 -20.33
C GLN A 116 -6.57 -6.33 -21.06
N ASP A 117 -5.49 -7.08 -20.90
CA ASP A 117 -4.25 -6.80 -21.62
C ASP A 117 -3.60 -8.13 -22.03
N ARG A 118 -4.17 -8.78 -23.06
CA ARG A 118 -3.66 -10.03 -23.60
C ARG A 118 -3.31 -9.89 -25.09
N PRO A 119 -2.03 -9.89 -25.44
CA PRO A 119 -1.55 -10.44 -26.70
C PRO A 119 -0.88 -11.81 -26.46
N GLY A 120 -1.32 -12.82 -27.21
CA GLY A 120 -0.54 -13.98 -27.70
C GLY A 120 0.24 -14.86 -26.71
N GLU A 121 -0.25 -16.09 -26.57
CA GLU A 121 0.43 -17.37 -26.28
C GLU A 121 1.92 -17.42 -25.87
N GLY A 122 2.19 -18.17 -24.79
CA GLY A 122 3.52 -18.64 -24.42
C GLY A 122 3.49 -19.52 -23.17
N LEU A 123 3.35 -20.83 -23.37
CA LEU A 123 3.42 -21.86 -22.34
C LEU A 123 4.86 -21.99 -21.82
N HIS A 124 5.13 -21.61 -20.56
CA HIS A 124 6.33 -22.05 -19.85
C HIS A 124 6.03 -22.40 -18.40
N THR A 125 6.10 -23.70 -18.14
CA THR A 125 6.14 -24.35 -16.83
C THR A 125 7.44 -23.96 -16.11
N GLY A 126 7.33 -23.45 -14.89
CA GLY A 126 8.49 -23.21 -14.03
C GLY A 126 8.08 -23.25 -12.56
N ALA A 127 8.37 -24.37 -11.89
CA ALA A 127 8.26 -24.49 -10.45
C ALA A 127 9.29 -23.56 -9.80
N GLN A 128 8.83 -22.54 -9.07
CA GLN A 128 9.71 -21.65 -8.31
C GLN A 128 9.66 -22.03 -6.83
N SER A 129 10.81 -22.51 -6.36
CA SER A 129 11.10 -22.84 -4.97
C SER A 129 11.11 -21.58 -4.11
N ARG A 130 10.35 -21.59 -2.99
CA ARG A 130 10.25 -20.47 -2.03
C ARG A 130 11.57 -20.32 -1.23
N PRO A 131 12.22 -19.15 -1.20
CA PRO A 131 13.24 -18.86 -0.20
C PRO A 131 12.63 -18.37 1.12
N ALA A 132 13.47 -18.35 2.14
CA ALA A 132 13.12 -18.34 3.56
C ALA A 132 12.42 -17.06 4.07
N ARG A 133 11.50 -17.28 5.02
CA ARG A 133 10.71 -16.30 5.79
C ARG A 133 11.50 -15.05 6.19
N SER A 134 10.97 -13.88 5.84
CA SER A 134 11.32 -12.59 6.46
C SER A 134 11.16 -12.66 7.98
N ARG A 135 12.12 -12.06 8.71
CA ARG A 135 12.12 -12.03 10.18
C ARG A 135 10.89 -11.26 10.66
N GLN A 136 10.03 -11.97 11.39
CA GLN A 136 8.81 -11.43 11.99
C GLN A 136 9.17 -10.89 13.38
N THR A 137 9.20 -9.57 13.53
CA THR A 137 9.27 -8.92 14.83
C THR A 137 7.84 -8.64 15.31
N VAL A 138 7.41 -9.37 16.34
CA VAL A 138 6.19 -9.07 17.09
C VAL A 138 6.59 -8.12 18.22
N ALA A 139 6.18 -6.86 18.15
CA ALA A 139 6.43 -5.91 19.23
C ALA A 139 5.48 -6.20 20.41
N GLY A 140 6.04 -6.48 21.59
CA GLY A 140 5.35 -6.35 22.87
C GLY A 140 5.25 -4.87 23.26
N SER A 141 4.12 -4.48 23.84
CA SER A 141 3.88 -3.09 24.29
C SER A 141 4.98 -2.61 25.25
N PRO A 142 5.51 -1.39 25.10
CA PRO A 142 6.34 -0.79 26.13
C PRO A 142 5.47 -0.47 27.35
N GLY A 143 5.90 -0.96 28.52
CA GLY A 143 5.24 -0.73 29.79
C GLY A 143 5.13 0.76 30.10
N ALA A 144 3.97 1.16 30.62
CA ALA A 144 3.71 2.52 31.07
C ALA A 144 4.72 2.93 32.16
N VAL A 145 5.37 4.07 31.96
CA VAL A 145 6.18 4.74 32.97
C VAL A 145 5.22 5.56 33.85
N PRO A 146 5.20 5.38 35.19
CA PRO A 146 4.42 6.26 36.05
C PRO A 146 5.14 7.60 36.19
N HIS A 147 4.42 8.69 35.96
CA HIS A 147 4.86 10.05 36.27
C HIS A 147 4.55 10.40 37.75
N PRO A 148 5.33 11.31 38.35
CA PRO A 148 5.29 11.62 39.79
C PRO A 148 4.01 12.29 40.26
#